data_AF-A0A2M9P5S6-F1
#
_entry.id   AF-A0A2M9P5S6-F1
#
_cell.length_a   1.000
_cell.length_b   1.000
_cell.length_c   1.000
_cell.angle_alpha   90.00
_cell.angle_beta   90.00
_cell.angle_gamma   90.00
#
_symmetry.space_group_name_H-M   'P 1'
#
loop_
_entity.id
_entity.type
_entity.pdbx_description
1 polymer ?
#
loop_
_entity_poly.entity_id
_entity_poly.type
_entity_poly.pdbx_seq_one_letter_code
_entity_poly.pdbx_strand_id
1 'polypeptide(L)' 'MRHDPASAAIVIMLRSLKMYGMAQAVEDLVEQGSPAFGTATPILSQLLKAEVTEREV' A
#
# COMPACT_ATOMS: atom_id res chain seq x y z
N MET A 1 -7.50 12.57 -11.17
CA MET A 1 -7.98 12.12 -9.85
C MET A 1 -6.95 12.57 -8.83
N ARG A 2 -7.35 13.12 -7.67
CA ARG A 2 -6.39 13.59 -6.65
C ARG A 2 -5.73 12.36 -6.04
N HIS A 3 -4.42 12.18 -6.23
CA HIS A 3 -3.69 11.08 -5.59
C HIS A 3 -3.87 11.17 -4.07
N ASP A 4 -4.47 10.15 -3.48
CA ASP A 4 -4.59 10.02 -2.05
C ASP A 4 -3.20 9.70 -1.45
N PRO A 5 -2.69 10.52 -0.51
CA PRO A 5 -1.33 10.35 0.00
C PRO A 5 -1.15 9.06 0.79
N ALA A 6 -2.20 8.50 1.40
CA ALA A 6 -2.10 7.24 2.15
C ALA A 6 -1.92 6.05 1.18
N SER A 7 -2.61 6.08 0.05
CA SER A 7 -2.49 5.08 -1.00
C SER A 7 -1.09 5.08 -1.64
N ALA A 8 -0.52 6.26 -1.88
CA ALA A 8 0.87 6.39 -2.37
C ALA A 8 1.89 5.84 -1.35
N ALA A 9 1.65 6.05 -0.06
CA ALA A 9 2.53 5.53 0.99
C ALA A 9 2.56 3.99 1.02
N ILE A 10 1.43 3.32 0.79
CA ILE A 10 1.35 1.85 0.71
C ILE A 10 2.26 1.31 -0.40
N VAL A 11 2.23 1.92 -1.59
CA VAL A 11 3.08 1.52 -2.73
C VAL A 11 4.56 1.65 -2.37
N ILE A 12 4.95 2.76 -1.75
CA ILE A 12 6.34 3.02 -1.35
C ILE A 12 6.81 1.96 -0.34
N MET A 13 5.98 1.64 0.66
CA MET A 13 6.30 0.62 1.67
C MET A 13 6.42 -0.79 1.05
N LEU A 14 5.55 -1.15 0.11
CA LEU A 14 5.67 -2.43 -0.60
C LEU A 14 6.98 -2.51 -1.40
N ARG A 15 7.39 -1.41 -2.04
CA ARG A 15 8.67 -1.34 -2.77
C ARG A 15 9.87 -1.45 -1.83
N SER A 16 9.83 -0.83 -0.64
CA SER A 16 10.92 -0.99 0.36
C SER A 16 11.04 -2.42 0.87
N LEU A 17 9.92 -3.13 0.97
CA LEU A 17 9.84 -4.55 1.30
C LEU A 17 10.19 -5.49 0.12
N LYS A 18 10.60 -4.94 -1.03
CA LYS A 18 10.88 -5.66 -2.29
C LYS A 18 9.66 -6.43 -2.85
N MET A 19 8.45 -6.07 -2.45
CA MET A 19 7.20 -6.67 -2.92
C MET A 19 6.68 -5.99 -4.19
N TYR A 20 7.50 -5.96 -5.25
CA TYR A 20 7.22 -5.17 -6.45
C TYR A 20 5.93 -5.55 -7.16
N GLY A 21 5.59 -6.85 -7.23
CA GLY A 21 4.34 -7.30 -7.83
C GLY A 21 3.10 -6.82 -7.06
N MET A 22 3.17 -6.79 -5.72
CA MET A 22 2.10 -6.23 -4.90
C MET A 22 2.02 -4.71 -5.00
N ALA A 23 3.16 -4.03 -5.09
CA ALA A 23 3.20 -2.58 -5.31
C ALA A 23 2.50 -2.21 -6.64
N GLN A 24 2.76 -2.95 -7.72
CA GLN A 24 2.08 -2.75 -9.00
C GLN A 24 0.58 -3.01 -8.89
N ALA A 25 0.16 -4.12 -8.28
CA ALA A 25 -1.26 -4.43 -8.10
C ALA A 25 -2.00 -3.33 -7.30
N VAL A 26 -1.34 -2.73 -6.31
CA VAL A 26 -1.90 -1.61 -5.55
C VAL A 26 -1.98 -0.34 -6.40
N GLU A 27 -0.97 -0.02 -7.22
CA GLU A 27 -1.05 1.11 -8.17
C GLU A 27 -2.27 0.96 -9.10
N ASP A 28 -2.47 -0.23 -9.66
CA ASP A 28 -3.61 -0.52 -10.54
C ASP A 28 -4.95 -0.34 -9.80
N LEU A 29 -5.05 -0.75 -8.53
CA LEU A 29 -6.24 -0.55 -7.70
C LEU A 29 -6.51 0.92 -7.36
N VAL A 30 -5.44 1.71 -7.15
CA VAL A 30 -5.52 3.16 -6.92
C VAL A 30 -6.06 3.86 -8.16
N GLU A 31 -5.57 3.49 -9.35
CA GLU A 31 -6.04 4.06 -10.62
C GLU A 31 -7.49 3.71 -10.93
N GLN A 32 -7.94 2.50 -10.55
CA GLN A 32 -9.36 2.12 -10.65
C GLN A 32 -10.28 2.96 -9.76
N GLY A 33 -9.76 3.56 -8.68
CA GLY A 33 -10.52 4.44 -7.80
C GLY A 33 -11.66 3.75 -7.04
N SER A 34 -11.55 2.44 -6.78
CA SER A 34 -12.59 1.67 -6.11
C SER A 34 -12.77 2.07 -4.63
N PRO A 35 -14.02 2.29 -4.15
CA PRO A 35 -14.30 2.56 -2.74
C PRO A 35 -13.85 1.45 -1.78
N ALA A 36 -13.80 0.20 -2.27
CA ALA A 36 -13.37 -0.95 -1.49
C ALA A 36 -11.88 -0.84 -1.12
N PHE A 37 -11.05 -0.39 -2.07
CA PHE A 37 -9.63 -0.16 -1.81
C PHE A 37 -9.43 0.96 -0.79
N GLY A 38 -10.13 2.09 -0.95
CA GLY A 38 -10.08 3.19 0.03
C GLY A 38 -10.48 2.77 1.44
N THR A 39 -11.42 1.83 1.56
CA THR A 39 -11.84 1.24 2.85
C THR A 39 -10.78 0.28 3.42
N ALA A 40 -10.00 -0.37 2.56
CA ALA A 40 -8.91 -1.26 2.94
C ALA A 40 -7.59 -0.53 3.26
N THR A 41 -7.42 0.72 2.82
CA THR A 41 -6.20 1.53 3.04
C THR A 41 -5.73 1.55 4.51
N PRO A 42 -6.61 1.75 5.53
CA PRO A 42 -6.16 1.79 6.92
C PRO A 42 -5.55 0.47 7.41
N ILE A 43 -6.18 -0.67 7.12
CA ILE A 43 -5.69 -1.98 7.56
C ILE A 43 -4.42 -2.38 6.82
N LEU A 44 -4.33 -2.10 5.52
CA LEU A 44 -3.11 -2.36 4.73
C LEU A 44 -1.92 -1.57 5.27
N SER A 45 -2.12 -0.30 5.65
CA SER A 45 -1.06 0.52 6.26
C SER A 45 -0.57 -0.06 7.58
N GLN A 46 -1.47 -0.59 8.43
CA GLN A 46 -1.09 -1.21 9.70
C GLN A 46 -0.28 -2.49 9.50
N LEU A 47 -0.74 -3.38 8.60
CA LEU A 47 -0.05 -4.63 8.31
C LEU A 47 1.34 -4.40 7.72
N LEU A 48 1.49 -3.43 6.81
CA LEU A 48 2.79 -3.12 6.22
C LEU A 48 3.76 -2.51 7.24
N LYS A 49 3.28 -1.70 8.19
CA LYS A 49 4.12 -1.20 9.28
C LYS A 49 4.63 -2.34 10.14
N ALA A 50 3.76 -3.29 10.50
CA ALA A 50 4.14 -4.47 11.27
C ALA A 50 5.19 -5.31 10.53
N GLU A 51 4.98 -5.61 9.24
CA GLU A 51 5.92 -6.35 8.41
C GLU A 51 7.30 -5.68 8.32
N VAL A 52 7.36 -4.35 8.19
CA VAL A 52 8.63 -3.61 8.20
C VAL A 52 9.33 -3.80 9.56
N THR A 53 8.61 -3.61 10.66
CA THR A 53 9.16 -3.76 12.02
C THR A 53 9.68 -5.17 12.27
N GLU A 54 8.98 -6.21 11.83
CA GLU A 54 9.42 -7.61 12.03
C GLU A 54 10.70 -7.96 11.27
N ARG A 55 10.97 -7.32 10.12
CA ARG A 55 12.20 -7.54 9.34
C ARG A 55 13.43 -6.83 9.86
N GLU A 56 13.27 -5.86 10.76
CA GLU A 56 14.36 -5.10 11.36
C GLU A 56 14.96 -5.78 12.61
N VAL A 57 14.40 -6.91 13.05
CA VAL A 57 14.84 -7.73 14.21
C VAL A 57 15.87 -8.77 13.78
#